data_AF-A0A327TSX3-F1
#
_entry.id   AF-A0A327TSX3-F1
#
_cell.length_a   1.000
_cell.length_b   1.000
_cell.length_c   1.000
_cell.angle_alpha   90.00
_cell.angle_beta   90.00
_cell.angle_gamma   90.00
#
_symmetry.space_group_name_H-M   'P 1'
#
loop_
_entity.id
_entity.type
_entity.pdbx_description
1 polymer ?
#
loop_
_entity_poly.entity_id
_entity_poly.type
_entity_poly.pdbx_seq_one_letter_code
_entity_poly.pdbx_strand_id
1 'polypeptide(L)'
;MIPVKSTEEQRASYTRAIVETWNSATHDQVQRGRMWYPTAHELAAEISAGDTIKGAGVLAALSANKSWSENCRLARKAFDEGTASGHVSDAINKANRIMSGIDPAEVLPMHIKTGAFYACIVEPENPEPVVIDRHAHDIAVREIYGQRDRGLGAIGRYNALADSYRLAARRIGELPSVVQAVTWVAHLERR
;
A
#
# COMPACT_ATOMS: atom_id res chain seq x y z
N MET A 1 0.74 17.99 9.74
CA MET A 1 -0.38 17.04 9.50
C MET A 1 -1.47 17.75 8.73
N ILE A 2 -2.13 17.07 7.78
CA ILE A 2 -3.28 17.65 7.06
C ILE A 2 -4.56 17.66 7.92
N PRO A 3 -5.60 18.45 7.59
CA PRO A 3 -6.88 18.40 8.29
C PRO A 3 -7.62 17.07 8.11
N VAL A 4 -8.34 16.60 9.15
CA VAL A 4 -9.21 15.41 9.06
C VAL A 4 -10.33 15.60 8.04
N LYS A 5 -10.86 16.82 7.95
CA LYS A 5 -11.80 17.25 6.91
C LYS A 5 -11.07 18.24 6.00
N SER A 6 -10.52 17.74 4.90
CA SER A 6 -9.88 18.61 3.90
C SER A 6 -10.93 19.40 3.11
N THR A 7 -10.61 20.62 2.70
CA THR A 7 -11.45 21.40 1.77
C THR A 7 -11.32 20.88 0.35
N GLU A 8 -12.14 21.39 -0.57
CA GLU A 8 -12.03 21.05 -1.98
C GLU A 8 -10.73 21.57 -2.60
N GLU A 9 -10.31 22.78 -2.23
CA GLU A 9 -9.05 23.38 -2.67
C GLU A 9 -7.86 22.54 -2.22
N GLN A 10 -7.89 22.03 -0.99
CA GLN A 10 -6.85 21.15 -0.46
C GLN A 10 -6.78 19.83 -1.24
N ARG A 11 -7.92 19.17 -1.47
CA ARG A 11 -7.97 17.93 -2.28
C ARG A 11 -7.50 18.18 -3.73
N ALA A 12 -7.87 19.31 -4.32
CA ALA A 12 -7.42 19.69 -5.65
C ALA A 12 -5.90 19.94 -5.69
N SER A 13 -5.32 20.53 -4.65
CA SER A 13 -3.88 20.69 -4.49
C SER A 13 -3.15 19.34 -4.39
N TYR A 14 -3.64 18.43 -3.54
CA TYR A 14 -3.07 17.09 -3.39
C TYR A 14 -3.11 16.30 -4.70
N THR A 15 -4.25 16.32 -5.39
CA THR A 15 -4.42 15.66 -6.69
C THR A 15 -3.41 16.19 -7.71
N ARG A 16 -3.20 17.52 -7.75
CA ARG A 16 -2.24 18.14 -8.67
C ARG A 16 -0.80 17.70 -8.37
N ALA A 17 -0.42 17.64 -7.10
CA ALA A 17 0.90 17.16 -6.69
C ALA A 17 1.17 15.71 -7.11
N ILE A 18 0.16 14.84 -7.00
CA ILE A 18 0.24 13.44 -7.43
C ILE A 18 0.43 13.36 -8.95
N VAL A 19 -0.38 14.09 -9.73
CA VAL A 19 -0.27 14.13 -11.20
C VAL A 19 1.08 14.67 -11.66
N GLU A 20 1.59 15.74 -11.03
CA GLU A 20 2.92 16.28 -11.34
C GLU A 20 4.03 15.29 -11.03
N THR A 21 3.93 14.54 -9.93
CA THR A 21 4.90 13.50 -9.57
C THR A 21 4.86 12.32 -10.56
N TRP A 22 3.67 11.97 -11.06
CA TRP A 22 3.54 10.97 -12.13
C TRP A 22 4.22 11.46 -13.42
N ASN A 23 3.93 12.69 -13.83
CA ASN A 23 4.47 13.27 -15.06
C ASN A 23 5.99 13.46 -15.04
N SER A 24 6.62 13.50 -13.87
CA SER A 24 8.08 13.55 -13.74
C SER A 24 8.74 12.18 -13.69
N ALA A 25 7.97 11.09 -13.60
CA ALA A 25 8.50 9.74 -13.59
C ALA A 25 9.09 9.37 -14.96
N THR A 26 10.26 8.74 -14.96
CA THR A 26 10.87 8.18 -16.18
C THR A 26 10.10 6.94 -16.66
N HIS A 27 10.30 6.55 -17.91
CA HIS A 27 9.65 5.37 -18.47
C HIS A 27 9.95 4.08 -17.66
N ASP A 28 11.19 3.90 -17.21
CA ASP A 28 11.58 2.78 -16.35
C ASP A 28 10.83 2.79 -15.01
N GLN A 29 10.70 3.96 -14.37
CA GLN A 29 9.96 4.10 -13.11
C GLN A 29 8.47 3.79 -13.29
N VAL A 30 7.88 4.20 -14.43
CA VAL A 30 6.50 3.86 -14.79
C VAL A 30 6.34 2.35 -14.94
N GLN A 31 7.24 1.68 -15.67
CA GLN A 31 7.20 0.22 -15.84
C GLN A 31 7.30 -0.50 -14.50
N ARG A 32 8.27 -0.14 -13.65
CA ARG A 32 8.45 -0.75 -12.33
C ARG A 32 7.26 -0.52 -11.41
N GLY A 33 6.67 0.67 -11.43
CA GLY A 33 5.45 0.95 -10.65
C GLY A 33 4.24 0.15 -11.12
N ARG A 34 4.03 0.02 -12.44
CA ARG A 34 2.96 -0.82 -13.01
C ARG A 34 3.11 -2.30 -12.62
N MET A 35 4.34 -2.81 -12.58
CA MET A 35 4.61 -4.20 -12.23
C MET A 35 4.58 -4.48 -10.72
N TRP A 36 4.48 -3.45 -9.86
CA TRP A 36 4.59 -3.62 -8.41
C TRP A 36 3.58 -4.65 -7.89
N TYR A 37 2.28 -4.35 -8.02
CA TYR A 37 1.22 -5.21 -7.46
C TYR A 37 1.07 -6.56 -8.18
N PRO A 38 1.21 -6.64 -9.52
CA PRO A 38 1.30 -7.94 -10.20
C PRO A 38 2.42 -8.84 -9.63
N THR A 39 3.63 -8.30 -9.45
CA THR A 39 4.75 -9.09 -8.88
C THR A 39 4.47 -9.53 -7.44
N ALA A 40 3.82 -8.69 -6.64
CA ALA A 40 3.46 -9.07 -5.29
C ALA A 40 2.31 -10.08 -5.21
N HIS A 41 1.38 -10.05 -6.17
CA HIS A 41 0.35 -11.07 -6.33
C HIS A 41 0.96 -12.43 -6.65
N GLU A 42 1.90 -12.48 -7.60
CA GLU A 42 2.64 -13.70 -7.94
C GLU A 42 3.38 -14.26 -6.73
N LEU A 43 4.08 -13.41 -5.98
CA LEU A 43 4.75 -13.80 -4.74
C LEU A 43 3.75 -14.34 -3.71
N ALA A 44 2.60 -13.68 -3.53
CA ALA A 44 1.56 -14.12 -2.61
C ALA A 44 1.05 -15.52 -2.97
N ALA A 45 0.82 -15.80 -4.25
CA ALA A 45 0.45 -17.13 -4.73
C ALA A 45 1.58 -18.16 -4.48
N GLU A 46 2.83 -17.79 -4.78
CA GLU A 46 4.00 -18.66 -4.65
C GLU A 46 4.19 -19.15 -3.21
N ILE A 47 4.22 -18.23 -2.23
CA ILE A 47 4.50 -18.58 -0.83
C ILE A 47 3.37 -19.37 -0.16
N SER A 48 2.17 -19.34 -0.73
CA SER A 48 0.95 -19.92 -0.16
C SER A 48 0.45 -21.14 -0.93
N ALA A 49 1.29 -21.73 -1.79
CA ALA A 49 0.94 -22.87 -2.64
C ALA A 49 -0.33 -22.64 -3.50
N GLY A 50 -0.49 -21.42 -4.02
CA GLY A 50 -1.58 -21.01 -4.90
C GLY A 50 -2.76 -20.32 -4.19
N ASP A 51 -2.78 -20.25 -2.86
CA ASP A 51 -3.82 -19.53 -2.10
C ASP A 51 -3.46 -18.04 -1.97
N THR A 52 -3.60 -17.31 -3.07
CA THR A 52 -3.20 -15.90 -3.14
C THR A 52 -3.90 -15.03 -2.09
N ILE A 53 -5.15 -15.33 -1.73
CA ILE A 53 -5.88 -14.62 -0.67
C ILE A 53 -5.14 -14.76 0.66
N LYS A 54 -4.80 -15.99 1.05
CA LYS A 54 -4.03 -16.24 2.28
C LYS A 54 -2.64 -15.62 2.22
N GLY A 55 -1.93 -15.79 1.10
CA GLY A 55 -0.58 -15.21 0.90
C GLY A 55 -0.57 -13.68 1.02
N ALA A 56 -1.51 -13.02 0.36
CA ALA A 56 -1.69 -11.57 0.42
C ALA A 56 -2.05 -11.10 1.84
N GLY A 57 -2.91 -11.85 2.52
CA GLY A 57 -3.30 -11.57 3.91
C GLY A 57 -2.11 -11.61 4.87
N VAL A 58 -1.25 -12.63 4.75
CA VAL A 58 -0.02 -12.76 5.55
C VAL A 58 0.98 -11.64 5.23
N LEU A 59 1.22 -11.35 3.94
CA LEU A 59 2.07 -10.23 3.51
C LEU A 59 1.58 -8.89 4.06
N ALA A 60 0.27 -8.68 4.09
CA ALA A 60 -0.31 -7.45 4.63
C ALA A 60 -0.17 -7.39 6.15
N ALA A 61 -0.49 -8.47 6.88
CA ALA A 61 -0.36 -8.55 8.33
C ALA A 61 1.05 -8.22 8.82
N LEU A 62 2.08 -8.65 8.08
CA LEU A 62 3.49 -8.47 8.45
C LEU A 62 4.13 -7.17 7.91
N SER A 63 3.42 -6.41 7.09
CA SER A 63 3.95 -5.24 6.36
C SER A 63 4.36 -4.04 7.23
N ALA A 64 3.85 -3.94 8.46
CA ALA A 64 4.06 -2.77 9.30
C ALA A 64 5.56 -2.60 9.65
N ASN A 65 6.12 -1.44 9.33
CA ASN A 65 7.52 -1.06 9.62
C ASN A 65 8.58 -2.04 9.08
N LYS A 66 8.29 -2.74 7.97
CA LYS A 66 9.26 -3.61 7.28
C LYS A 66 9.59 -3.06 5.90
N SER A 67 10.84 -3.28 5.45
CA SER A 67 11.14 -3.18 4.02
C SER A 67 10.41 -4.28 3.27
N TRP A 68 10.26 -4.14 1.95
CA TRP A 68 9.64 -5.18 1.13
C TRP A 68 10.39 -6.51 1.23
N SER A 69 11.73 -6.48 1.14
CA SER A 69 12.57 -7.68 1.26
C SER A 69 12.37 -8.41 2.59
N GLU A 70 12.32 -7.66 3.70
CA GLU A 70 12.13 -8.23 5.02
C GLU A 70 10.72 -8.77 5.21
N ASN A 71 9.70 -8.09 4.67
CA ASN A 71 8.33 -8.61 4.67
C ASN A 71 8.23 -9.95 3.92
N CYS A 72 8.82 -10.03 2.72
CA CYS A 72 8.86 -11.26 1.93
C CYS A 72 9.54 -12.39 2.71
N ARG A 73 10.69 -12.10 3.35
CA ARG A 73 11.43 -13.06 4.16
C ARG A 73 10.60 -13.59 5.32
N LEU A 74 9.91 -12.71 6.06
CA LEU A 74 9.06 -13.10 7.19
C LEU A 74 7.84 -13.89 6.75
N ALA A 75 7.19 -13.50 5.66
CA ALA A 75 6.01 -14.20 5.14
C ALA A 75 6.38 -15.62 4.65
N ARG A 76 7.46 -15.75 3.87
CA ARG A 76 7.95 -17.06 3.41
C ARG A 76 8.33 -17.97 4.58
N LYS A 77 9.11 -17.43 5.53
CA LYS A 77 9.45 -18.12 6.77
C LYS A 77 8.20 -18.62 7.51
N ALA A 78 7.15 -17.80 7.60
CA ALA A 78 5.92 -18.18 8.26
C ALA A 78 5.27 -19.42 7.61
N PHE A 79 5.14 -19.44 6.28
CA PHE A 79 4.62 -20.59 5.56
C PHE A 79 5.52 -21.83 5.67
N ASP A 80 6.85 -21.67 5.61
CA ASP A 80 7.80 -22.76 5.75
C ASP A 80 7.76 -23.41 7.15
N GLU A 81 7.63 -22.60 8.21
CA GLU A 81 7.59 -23.06 9.60
C GLU A 81 6.17 -23.41 10.10
N GLY A 82 5.14 -23.08 9.32
CA GLY A 82 3.74 -23.18 9.73
C GLY A 82 3.32 -22.18 10.81
N THR A 83 4.17 -21.20 11.14
CA THR A 83 3.88 -20.17 12.15
C THR A 83 4.69 -18.89 11.91
N ALA A 84 4.05 -17.74 12.06
CA ALA A 84 4.68 -16.43 11.97
C ALA A 84 5.52 -16.12 13.21
N SER A 85 6.70 -15.55 12.99
CA SER A 85 7.64 -15.14 14.05
C SER A 85 8.49 -13.94 13.59
N GLY A 86 9.28 -13.32 14.48
CA GLY A 86 10.23 -12.25 14.11
C GLY A 86 9.60 -10.86 13.90
N HIS A 87 8.40 -10.64 14.43
CA HIS A 87 7.69 -9.36 14.39
C HIS A 87 7.03 -9.07 15.75
N VAL A 88 6.31 -7.96 15.88
CA VAL A 88 5.53 -7.65 17.08
C VAL A 88 4.31 -8.57 17.19
N SER A 89 3.85 -8.83 18.41
CA SER A 89 2.81 -9.83 18.70
C SER A 89 1.52 -9.61 17.93
N ASP A 90 1.08 -8.37 17.74
CA ASP A 90 -0.13 -8.07 16.96
C ASP A 90 -0.03 -8.51 15.50
N ALA A 91 1.10 -8.26 14.84
CA ALA A 91 1.35 -8.68 13.46
C ALA A 91 1.43 -10.20 13.33
N ILE A 92 2.13 -10.85 14.27
CA ILE A 92 2.23 -12.32 14.36
C ILE A 92 0.84 -12.94 14.54
N ASN A 93 0.04 -12.42 15.47
CA ASN A 93 -1.29 -12.95 15.76
C ASN A 93 -2.21 -12.86 14.55
N LYS A 94 -2.19 -11.74 13.81
CA LYS A 94 -2.95 -11.59 12.57
C LYS A 94 -2.52 -12.58 11.50
N ALA A 95 -1.21 -12.70 11.26
CA ALA A 95 -0.66 -13.65 10.29
C ALA A 95 -1.06 -15.10 10.63
N ASN A 96 -0.89 -15.52 11.89
CA ASN A 96 -1.24 -16.87 12.33
C ASN A 96 -2.74 -17.18 12.21
N ARG A 97 -3.61 -16.21 12.50
CA ARG A 97 -5.06 -16.35 12.30
C ARG A 97 -5.44 -16.56 10.84
N ILE A 98 -4.79 -15.82 9.93
CA ILE A 98 -4.99 -15.99 8.49
C ILE A 98 -4.45 -17.34 8.01
N MET A 99 -3.27 -17.73 8.47
CA MET A 99 -2.68 -19.04 8.17
C MET A 99 -3.56 -20.20 8.66
N SER A 100 -4.24 -20.05 9.80
CA SER A 100 -5.20 -21.04 10.31
C SER A 100 -6.54 -21.06 9.55
N GLY A 101 -6.70 -20.24 8.50
CA GLY A 101 -7.87 -20.26 7.62
C GLY A 101 -8.93 -19.20 7.90
N ILE A 102 -8.69 -18.24 8.80
CA ILE A 102 -9.62 -17.10 8.97
C ILE A 102 -9.45 -16.16 7.78
N ASP A 103 -10.57 -15.68 7.23
CA ASP A 103 -10.57 -14.74 6.11
C ASP A 103 -9.75 -13.47 6.47
N PRO A 104 -8.78 -13.03 5.64
CA PRO A 104 -8.02 -11.81 5.89
C PRO A 104 -8.88 -10.57 6.14
N ALA A 105 -10.06 -10.45 5.53
CA ALA A 105 -10.96 -9.32 5.71
C ALA A 105 -11.54 -9.23 7.15
N GLU A 106 -11.60 -10.35 7.88
CA GLU A 106 -12.02 -10.40 9.28
C GLU A 106 -10.87 -10.09 10.27
N VAL A 107 -9.62 -10.15 9.80
CA VAL A 107 -8.43 -10.04 10.63
C VAL A 107 -7.74 -8.68 10.46
N LEU A 108 -7.70 -8.19 9.22
CA LEU A 108 -6.98 -6.99 8.85
C LEU A 108 -7.84 -5.73 9.04
N PRO A 109 -7.23 -4.59 9.39
CA PRO A 109 -7.96 -3.32 9.44
C PRO A 109 -8.23 -2.83 8.01
N MET A 110 -9.36 -3.28 7.44
CA MET A 110 -9.72 -3.10 6.03
C MET A 110 -9.90 -1.64 5.58
N HIS A 111 -10.05 -0.72 6.52
CA HIS A 111 -10.34 0.71 6.28
C HIS A 111 -9.09 1.61 6.23
N ILE A 112 -7.88 1.04 6.36
CA ILE A 112 -6.60 1.77 6.32
C ILE A 112 -5.57 1.04 5.46
N LYS A 113 -4.32 1.53 5.48
CA LYS A 113 -3.16 1.04 4.72
C LYS A 113 -3.10 -0.49 4.60
N THR A 114 -3.16 -1.22 5.72
CA THR A 114 -2.97 -2.67 5.71
C THR A 114 -4.05 -3.37 4.88
N GLY A 115 -5.31 -2.97 5.03
CA GLY A 115 -6.41 -3.48 4.23
C GLY A 115 -6.30 -3.15 2.75
N ALA A 116 -5.96 -1.89 2.45
CA ALA A 116 -5.74 -1.47 1.07
C ALA A 116 -4.58 -2.22 0.40
N PHE A 117 -3.52 -2.51 1.16
CA PHE A 117 -2.36 -3.25 0.67
C PHE A 117 -2.72 -4.70 0.36
N TYR A 118 -3.47 -5.35 1.25
CA TYR A 118 -4.06 -6.66 0.99
C TYR A 118 -4.91 -6.65 -0.29
N ALA A 119 -5.86 -5.71 -0.41
CA ALA A 119 -6.77 -5.64 -1.56
C ALA A 119 -6.02 -5.43 -2.89
N CYS A 120 -4.99 -4.57 -2.92
CA CYS A 120 -4.18 -4.35 -4.12
C CYS A 120 -3.35 -5.59 -4.52
N ILE A 121 -2.94 -6.43 -3.57
CA ILE A 121 -2.22 -7.67 -3.88
C ILE A 121 -3.20 -8.74 -4.38
N VAL A 122 -4.35 -8.91 -3.74
CA VAL A 122 -5.35 -9.92 -4.14
C VAL A 122 -5.84 -9.67 -5.56
N GLU A 123 -6.17 -8.42 -5.89
CA GLU A 123 -6.72 -8.05 -7.18
C GLU A 123 -5.98 -6.82 -7.73
N PRO A 124 -4.82 -7.02 -8.40
CA PRO A 124 -3.98 -5.92 -8.90
C PRO A 124 -4.68 -5.00 -9.90
N GLU A 125 -5.70 -5.51 -10.60
CA GLU A 125 -6.49 -4.77 -11.58
C GLU A 125 -7.70 -4.04 -10.97
N ASN A 126 -7.91 -4.14 -9.65
CA ASN A 126 -9.05 -3.50 -9.00
C ASN A 126 -8.94 -1.96 -9.08
N PRO A 127 -9.96 -1.26 -9.60
CA PRO A 127 -9.92 0.20 -9.78
C PRO A 127 -10.14 1.01 -8.49
N GLU A 128 -10.46 0.37 -7.35
CA GLU A 128 -10.84 1.06 -6.12
C GLU A 128 -9.75 1.20 -5.04
N PRO A 129 -8.95 0.17 -4.71
CA PRO A 129 -8.02 0.25 -3.60
C PRO A 129 -6.78 1.09 -3.94
N VAL A 130 -6.30 1.82 -2.93
CA VAL A 130 -5.03 2.55 -3.00
C VAL A 130 -4.39 2.62 -1.61
N VAL A 131 -3.08 2.37 -1.56
CA VAL A 131 -2.32 2.32 -0.32
C VAL A 131 -1.79 3.71 0.03
N ILE A 132 -2.30 4.31 1.10
CA ILE A 132 -1.77 5.57 1.61
C ILE A 132 -0.76 5.30 2.72
N ASP A 133 0.51 5.36 2.37
CA ASP A 133 1.63 5.28 3.30
C ASP A 133 2.29 6.65 3.53
N ARG A 134 3.44 6.64 4.19
CA ARG A 134 4.20 7.86 4.50
C ARG A 134 4.65 8.62 3.24
N HIS A 135 4.97 7.92 2.17
CA HIS A 135 5.44 8.53 0.93
C HIS A 135 4.27 9.04 0.10
N ALA A 136 3.18 8.27 0.03
CA ALA A 136 1.95 8.71 -0.63
C ALA A 136 1.44 10.03 -0.05
N HIS A 137 1.51 10.17 1.29
CA HIS A 137 1.27 11.43 2.00
C HIS A 137 2.24 12.52 1.56
N ASP A 138 3.56 12.30 1.69
CA ASP A 138 4.60 13.31 1.43
C ASP A 138 4.56 13.82 -0.02
N ILE A 139 4.22 12.94 -0.98
CA ILE A 139 3.95 13.27 -2.38
C ILE A 139 2.77 14.23 -2.49
N ALA A 140 1.62 13.86 -1.91
CA ALA A 140 0.39 14.64 -2.00
C ALA A 140 0.53 16.04 -1.36
N VAL A 141 1.24 16.15 -0.23
CA VAL A 141 1.43 17.43 0.46
C VAL A 141 2.65 18.23 -0.04
N ARG A 142 3.46 17.66 -0.95
CA ARG A 142 4.74 18.21 -1.44
C ARG A 142 5.75 18.55 -0.34
N GLU A 143 5.78 17.76 0.73
CA GLU A 143 6.65 17.99 1.88
C GLU A 143 7.16 16.66 2.45
N ILE A 144 8.47 16.54 2.67
CA ILE A 144 9.07 15.36 3.30
C ILE A 144 8.94 15.48 4.81
N TYR A 145 8.16 14.59 5.41
CA TYR A 145 7.89 14.64 6.85
C TYR A 145 8.97 13.98 7.70
N GLY A 146 9.82 13.12 7.12
CA GLY A 146 10.76 12.31 7.90
C GLY A 146 10.00 11.47 8.93
N GLN A 147 10.41 11.55 10.19
CA GLN A 147 9.78 10.85 11.32
C GLN A 147 8.56 11.57 11.92
N ARG A 148 8.17 12.74 11.38
CA ARG A 148 6.98 13.45 11.86
C ARG A 148 5.72 12.62 11.66
N ASP A 149 4.82 12.68 12.64
CA ASP A 149 3.52 12.06 12.51
C ASP A 149 2.69 12.77 11.42
N ARG A 150 2.03 11.96 10.61
CA ARG A 150 1.17 12.36 9.49
C ARG A 150 -0.31 12.25 9.88
N GLY A 151 -0.62 11.56 10.98
CA GLY A 151 -1.99 11.37 11.46
C GLY A 151 -2.82 10.42 10.60
N LEU A 152 -2.17 9.53 9.83
CA LEU A 152 -2.81 8.60 8.89
C LEU A 152 -3.66 7.51 9.56
N GLY A 153 -3.59 7.38 10.89
CA GLY A 153 -4.54 6.56 11.65
C GLY A 153 -5.96 7.15 11.69
N ALA A 154 -6.13 8.44 11.40
CA ALA A 154 -7.44 9.05 11.29
C ALA A 154 -8.05 8.78 9.90
N ILE A 155 -9.15 8.04 9.86
CA ILE A 155 -9.82 7.61 8.62
C ILE A 155 -10.14 8.77 7.66
N GLY A 156 -10.53 9.94 8.19
CA GLY A 156 -10.81 11.12 7.36
C GLY A 156 -9.59 11.64 6.60
N ARG A 157 -8.39 11.60 7.20
CA ARG A 157 -7.14 11.98 6.51
C ARG A 157 -6.74 10.94 5.49
N TYR A 158 -6.83 9.66 5.85
CA TYR A 158 -6.55 8.56 4.93
C TYR A 158 -7.43 8.65 3.69
N ASN A 159 -8.75 8.80 3.87
CA ASN A 159 -9.71 8.89 2.79
C ASN A 159 -9.50 10.13 1.92
N ALA A 160 -9.21 11.30 2.50
CA ALA A 160 -8.94 12.50 1.71
C ALA A 160 -7.76 12.31 0.73
N LEU A 161 -6.71 11.60 1.17
CA LEU A 161 -5.58 11.26 0.30
C LEU A 161 -5.92 10.16 -0.69
N ALA A 162 -6.60 9.09 -0.26
CA ALA A 162 -7.05 8.01 -1.13
C ALA A 162 -7.91 8.55 -2.29
N ASP A 163 -8.87 9.43 -1.99
CA ASP A 163 -9.73 10.06 -3.00
C ASP A 163 -8.95 10.97 -3.95
N SER A 164 -7.90 11.64 -3.45
CA SER A 164 -7.01 12.46 -4.28
C SER A 164 -6.19 11.59 -5.24
N TYR A 165 -5.71 10.42 -4.81
CA TYR A 165 -5.05 9.44 -5.68
C TYR A 165 -6.02 8.85 -6.72
N ARG A 166 -7.24 8.50 -6.33
CA ARG A 166 -8.28 8.04 -7.27
C ARG A 166 -8.61 9.09 -8.32
N LEU A 167 -8.74 10.36 -7.91
CA LEU A 167 -8.98 11.45 -8.84
C LEU A 167 -7.79 11.68 -9.78
N ALA A 168 -6.56 11.59 -9.28
CA ALA A 168 -5.36 11.68 -10.11
C ALA A 168 -5.31 10.53 -11.13
N ALA A 169 -5.60 9.30 -10.69
CA ALA A 169 -5.65 8.11 -11.53
C ALA A 169 -6.67 8.24 -12.67
N ARG A 170 -7.88 8.74 -12.38
CA ARG A 170 -8.88 9.06 -13.42
C ARG A 170 -8.37 10.08 -14.45
N ARG A 171 -7.59 11.08 -14.04
CA ARG A 171 -7.03 12.09 -14.96
C ARG A 171 -5.90 11.52 -15.83
N ILE A 172 -5.14 10.59 -15.28
CA ILE A 172 -4.01 9.94 -15.96
C ILE A 172 -4.50 8.82 -16.90
N GLY A 173 -5.64 8.19 -16.58
CA GLY A 173 -6.12 6.99 -17.28
C GLY A 173 -5.48 5.70 -16.78
N GLU A 174 -5.20 5.64 -15.47
CA GLU A 174 -4.50 4.52 -14.80
C GLU A 174 -5.26 4.05 -13.56
N LEU A 175 -4.85 2.90 -13.00
CA LEU A 175 -5.36 2.42 -11.72
C LEU A 175 -4.81 3.26 -10.55
N PRO A 176 -5.59 3.50 -9.48
CA PRO A 176 -5.10 4.23 -8.30
C PRO A 176 -3.87 3.57 -7.65
N SER A 177 -3.85 2.24 -7.58
CA SER A 177 -2.73 1.44 -7.10
C SER A 177 -1.46 1.65 -7.95
N VAL A 178 -1.61 1.69 -9.27
CA VAL A 178 -0.51 1.95 -10.23
C VAL A 178 0.02 3.37 -10.07
N VAL A 179 -0.85 4.39 -10.00
CA VAL A 179 -0.41 5.79 -9.78
C VAL A 179 0.35 5.92 -8.46
N GLN A 180 -0.13 5.25 -7.40
CA GLN A 180 0.55 5.23 -6.12
C GLN A 180 1.92 4.57 -6.21
N ALA A 181 2.04 3.42 -6.87
CA ALA A 181 3.30 2.69 -7.02
C ALA A 181 4.32 3.47 -7.87
N VAL A 182 3.91 4.03 -9.01
CA VAL A 182 4.81 4.83 -9.88
C VAL A 182 5.30 6.09 -9.17
N THR A 183 4.39 6.84 -8.53
CA THR A 183 4.81 8.04 -7.80
C THR A 183 5.68 7.71 -6.59
N TRP A 184 5.50 6.53 -5.97
CA TRP A 184 6.39 6.01 -4.93
C TRP A 184 7.79 5.71 -5.45
N VAL A 185 7.92 5.01 -6.59
CA VAL A 185 9.22 4.73 -7.22
C VAL A 185 9.93 6.04 -7.58
N ALA A 186 9.23 6.94 -8.29
CA ALA A 186 9.75 8.26 -8.62
C ALA A 186 10.14 9.06 -7.37
N HIS A 187 9.43 8.86 -6.24
CA HIS A 187 9.75 9.51 -4.98
C HIS A 187 11.00 9.01 -4.29
N LEU A 188 11.24 7.71 -4.29
CA LEU A 188 12.44 7.16 -3.66
C LEU A 188 13.71 7.49 -4.44
N GLU A 189 13.60 7.74 -5.74
CA GLU A 189 14.72 7.94 -6.66
C GLU A 189 14.91 9.40 -7.09
N ARG A 190 14.22 10.34 -6.44
CA ARG A 190 14.47 11.78 -6.60
C ARG A 190 15.97 12.03 -6.37
N ARG A 191 16.68 12.47 -7.41
CA ARG A 191 18.05 13.00 -7.28
C ARG A 191 18.03 14.40 -6.70
#